data_AF-A0A842JRU5-F1
#
_entry.id   AF-A0A842JRU5-F1
#
_cell.length_a   1.000
_cell.length_b   1.000
_cell.length_c   1.000
_cell.angle_alpha   90.00
_cell.angle_beta   90.00
_cell.angle_gamma   90.00
#
_symmetry.space_group_name_H-M   'P 1'
#
loop_
_entity.id
_entity.type
_entity.pdbx_description
1 polymer ?
#
loop_
_entity_poly.entity_id
_entity_poly.type
_entity_poly.pdbx_seq_one_letter_code
_entity_poly.pdbx_strand_id
1 'polypeptide(L)'
;MVSAPEQPTAIVRMADAGDLYTSWRWTHDVLPGGVNAASAAQVDGAVAALGRSLPDLTDPQGLHRALTTGGFSSYESEHELAQHLSRTLLPFGLARQLHDLFTRGVRPHLRIQPSPRVAQVPWELIAPDPGLRLVDIADVSLLAPLGIVHASGREARTWAHTRHLPVVAVLDPRVPGFRADSALGSVLGRMSADSPLSQRVAAYADEGRLFPAVGGPTDCFRRDDVDREWLGTALRAGAGRLVYVGHVTAAAPESGESEHAELHLACTAESTGFAEPTRAHRPLSAKDLLLGTHTLTAEPVRGSQLWPIPSRVALIACESGGDLRFSEALGLVSSMIAGGAELVTAGRWALPTDLAFQRFAGAAADAHPLQDAICSIDAAHELPDAVGALCAWQRQRVAAWRDERTIEQSPVLWAAFATVAAH
;
A
#
# COMPACT_ATOMS: atom_id res chain seq x y z
N MET A 1 -34.36 11.67 0.72
CA MET A 1 -33.10 11.00 1.10
C MET A 1 -32.61 11.67 2.36
N VAL A 2 -32.82 11.04 3.52
CA VAL A 2 -32.15 11.46 4.76
C VAL A 2 -30.68 11.13 4.53
N SER A 3 -29.79 12.13 4.52
CA SER A 3 -28.35 11.86 4.41
C SER A 3 -27.98 10.96 5.58
N ALA A 4 -27.29 9.85 5.32
CA ALA A 4 -26.66 9.10 6.39
C ALA A 4 -25.84 10.08 7.24
N PRO A 5 -25.86 9.97 8.58
CA PRO A 5 -25.04 10.84 9.41
C PRO A 5 -23.58 10.68 8.96
N GLU A 6 -22.95 11.81 8.65
CA GLU A 6 -21.58 11.85 8.16
C GLU A 6 -20.64 11.21 9.19
N GLN A 7 -19.80 10.28 8.75
CA GLN A 7 -18.86 9.59 9.63
C GLN A 7 -17.91 10.63 10.27
N PRO A 8 -17.83 10.74 11.62
CA PRO A 8 -16.93 11.67 12.25
C PRO A 8 -15.50 11.43 11.79
N THR A 9 -14.87 12.44 11.18
CA THR A 9 -13.54 12.29 10.59
C THR A 9 -12.53 13.17 11.32
N ALA A 10 -11.43 12.59 11.80
CA ALA A 10 -10.31 13.33 12.37
C ALA A 10 -9.12 13.36 11.41
N ILE A 11 -8.53 14.53 11.24
CA ILE A 11 -7.29 14.74 10.49
C ILE A 11 -6.15 14.84 11.48
N VAL A 12 -5.24 13.88 11.44
CA VAL A 12 -4.06 13.80 12.30
C VAL A 12 -2.84 14.16 11.46
N ARG A 13 -2.00 15.08 11.94
CA ARG A 13 -0.79 15.52 11.26
C ARG A 13 0.40 15.45 12.19
N MET A 14 1.50 14.91 11.67
CA MET A 14 2.75 14.75 12.40
C MET A 14 3.87 15.52 11.71
N ALA A 15 4.76 16.11 12.51
CA ALA A 15 5.94 16.81 12.03
C ALA A 15 7.14 16.52 12.93
N ASP A 16 8.28 16.24 12.31
CA ASP A 16 9.57 16.09 13.00
C ASP A 16 10.20 17.47 13.19
N ALA A 17 10.43 17.86 14.45
CA ALA A 17 11.16 19.08 14.81
C ALA A 17 12.06 18.81 16.03
N GLY A 18 12.95 17.82 15.88
CA GLY A 18 13.66 17.16 16.97
C GLY A 18 12.76 16.11 17.62
N ASP A 19 11.79 16.58 18.39
CA ASP A 19 10.67 15.78 18.90
C ASP A 19 9.60 15.57 17.81
N LEU A 20 8.74 14.57 18.00
CA LEU A 20 7.61 14.33 17.12
C LEU A 20 6.40 15.13 17.62
N TYR A 21 5.99 16.13 16.86
CA TYR A 21 4.79 16.91 17.13
C TYR A 21 3.61 16.29 16.40
N THR A 22 2.53 16.02 17.13
CA THR A 22 1.27 15.52 16.59
C THR A 22 0.17 16.54 16.86
N SER A 23 -0.63 16.84 15.84
CA SER A 23 -1.85 17.64 15.98
C SER A 23 -3.03 16.87 15.39
N TRP A 24 -4.21 17.06 15.94
CA TRP A 24 -5.44 16.53 15.35
C TRP A 24 -6.56 17.55 15.40
N ARG A 25 -7.42 17.50 14.39
CA ARG A 25 -8.65 18.27 14.30
C ARG A 25 -9.78 17.39 13.80
N TRP A 26 -10.98 17.63 14.27
CA TRP A 26 -12.18 16.96 13.77
C TRP A 26 -12.81 17.81 12.66
N THR A 27 -13.22 17.16 11.59
CA THR A 27 -14.00 17.80 10.52
C THR A 27 -15.31 18.34 11.10
N HIS A 28 -15.77 19.49 10.60
CA HIS A 28 -16.98 20.17 11.07
C HIS A 28 -16.97 20.49 12.58
N ASP A 29 -15.79 20.52 13.22
CA ASP A 29 -15.60 20.80 14.65
C ASP A 29 -16.50 19.95 15.57
N VAL A 30 -16.80 18.72 15.15
CA VAL A 30 -17.69 17.81 15.91
C VAL A 30 -17.15 17.44 17.29
N LEU A 31 -15.82 17.54 17.48
CA LEU A 31 -15.12 17.35 18.74
C LEU A 31 -13.91 18.31 18.81
N PRO A 32 -13.42 18.65 20.02
CA PRO A 32 -12.23 19.50 20.17
C PRO A 32 -10.98 18.88 19.53
N GLY A 33 -10.18 19.71 18.84
CA GLY A 33 -8.84 19.31 18.41
C GLY A 33 -7.81 19.29 19.54
N GLY A 34 -6.57 18.95 19.22
CA GLY A 34 -5.48 18.97 20.19
C GLY A 34 -4.09 18.85 19.58
N VAL A 35 -3.08 18.98 20.44
CA VAL A 35 -1.67 18.83 20.10
C VAL A 35 -0.97 17.98 21.15
N ASN A 36 0.10 17.29 20.76
CA ASN A 36 0.96 16.49 21.62
C ASN A 36 2.39 16.53 21.09
N ALA A 37 3.36 16.37 21.96
CA ALA A 37 4.76 16.15 21.60
C ALA A 37 5.24 14.84 22.24
N ALA A 38 5.89 13.99 21.45
CA ALA A 38 6.58 12.80 21.92
C ALA A 38 8.09 13.01 21.76
N SER A 39 8.87 12.67 22.80
CA SER A 39 10.31 12.93 22.76
C SER A 39 10.99 12.12 21.66
N ALA A 40 12.03 12.69 21.05
CA ALA A 40 12.83 12.04 20.02
C ALA A 40 13.27 10.63 20.42
N ALA A 41 13.75 10.46 21.65
CA ALA A 41 14.24 9.18 22.16
C ALA A 41 13.14 8.10 22.27
N GLN A 42 11.92 8.49 22.68
CA GLN A 42 10.79 7.53 22.72
C GLN A 42 10.40 7.10 21.32
N VAL A 43 10.35 8.05 20.38
CA VAL A 43 9.98 7.79 18.99
C VAL A 43 11.02 6.90 18.31
N ASP A 44 12.31 7.20 18.46
CA ASP A 44 13.40 6.38 17.93
C ASP A 44 13.39 4.97 18.49
N GLY A 45 13.13 4.82 19.79
CA GLY A 45 12.99 3.51 20.43
C GLY A 45 11.86 2.68 19.79
N ALA A 46 10.71 3.31 19.55
CA ALA A 46 9.54 2.65 18.98
C ALA A 46 9.72 2.31 17.49
N VAL A 47 10.28 3.23 16.71
CA VAL A 47 10.60 3.02 15.29
C VAL A 47 11.67 1.94 15.13
N ALA A 48 12.70 1.93 15.98
CA ALA A 48 13.72 0.88 15.95
C ALA A 48 13.15 -0.49 16.34
N ALA A 49 12.20 -0.55 17.29
CA ALA A 49 11.51 -1.77 17.64
C ALA A 49 10.66 -2.32 16.49
N LEU A 50 9.94 -1.44 15.79
CA LEU A 50 9.24 -1.80 14.56
C LEU A 50 10.22 -2.31 13.50
N GLY A 51 11.29 -1.55 13.21
CA GLY A 51 12.28 -1.90 12.18
C GLY A 51 12.91 -3.28 12.40
N ARG A 52 13.24 -3.65 13.64
CA ARG A 52 13.76 -5.00 13.98
C ARG A 52 12.75 -6.14 13.74
N SER A 53 11.46 -5.81 13.64
CA SER A 53 10.38 -6.78 13.43
C SER A 53 9.99 -6.93 11.96
N LEU A 54 10.44 -6.00 11.09
CA LEU A 54 10.14 -6.03 9.66
C LEU A 54 11.09 -6.97 8.91
N PRO A 55 10.66 -7.53 7.76
CA PRO A 55 11.57 -8.24 6.87
C PRO A 55 12.67 -7.31 6.33
N ASP A 56 13.93 -7.68 6.58
CA ASP A 56 15.11 -7.00 6.05
C ASP A 56 15.64 -7.76 4.83
N LEU A 57 15.62 -7.11 3.66
CA LEU A 57 16.07 -7.71 2.40
C LEU A 57 17.59 -7.60 2.19
N THR A 58 18.29 -6.81 3.01
CA THR A 58 19.75 -6.68 2.96
C THR A 58 20.46 -7.82 3.70
N ASP A 59 19.75 -8.47 4.64
CA ASP A 59 20.22 -9.63 5.36
C ASP A 59 19.60 -10.93 4.79
N PRO A 60 20.40 -11.92 4.34
CA PRO A 60 19.91 -13.22 3.88
C PRO A 60 18.98 -13.96 4.85
N GLN A 61 19.07 -13.68 6.15
CA GLN A 61 18.24 -14.26 7.20
C GLN A 61 17.12 -13.31 7.68
N GLY A 62 17.03 -12.09 7.15
CA GLY A 62 16.09 -11.07 7.60
C GLY A 62 14.63 -11.51 7.47
N LEU A 63 14.26 -12.06 6.30
CA LEU A 63 12.92 -12.61 6.09
C LEU A 63 12.61 -13.81 7.00
N HIS A 64 13.56 -14.75 7.13
CA HIS A 64 13.40 -15.90 8.02
C HIS A 64 13.19 -15.46 9.47
N ARG A 65 14.01 -14.52 9.97
CA ARG A 65 13.86 -13.97 11.33
C ARG A 65 12.54 -13.25 11.52
N ALA A 66 12.11 -12.41 10.58
CA ALA A 66 10.84 -11.68 10.68
C ALA A 66 9.65 -12.65 10.86
N LEU A 67 9.69 -13.80 10.18
CA LEU A 67 8.62 -14.80 10.23
C LEU A 67 8.71 -15.77 11.43
N THR A 68 9.90 -15.98 12.02
CA THR A 68 10.11 -17.02 13.05
C THR A 68 10.36 -16.46 14.45
N THR A 69 11.11 -15.37 14.56
CA THR A 69 11.57 -14.82 15.84
C THR A 69 11.32 -13.32 16.01
N GLY A 70 10.82 -12.65 14.97
CA GLY A 70 10.59 -11.21 14.95
C GLY A 70 9.38 -10.78 15.78
N GLY A 71 9.18 -9.46 15.91
CA GLY A 71 8.01 -8.92 16.63
C GLY A 71 6.67 -9.30 16.02
N PHE A 72 6.61 -9.83 14.79
CA PHE A 72 5.38 -10.31 14.17
C PHE A 72 5.27 -11.84 14.09
N SER A 73 6.18 -12.60 14.69
CA SER A 73 6.15 -14.07 14.63
C SER A 73 5.18 -14.72 15.62
N SER A 74 4.73 -14.01 16.66
CA SER A 74 3.80 -14.51 17.68
C SER A 74 2.84 -13.41 18.14
N TYR A 75 1.65 -13.80 18.61
CA TYR A 75 0.65 -12.84 19.09
C TYR A 75 1.18 -12.01 20.26
N GLU A 76 1.90 -12.65 21.19
CA GLU A 76 2.45 -12.02 22.38
C GLU A 76 3.50 -10.97 22.03
N SER A 77 4.49 -11.32 21.20
CA SER A 77 5.54 -10.39 20.78
C SER A 77 4.99 -9.22 19.96
N GLU A 78 4.00 -9.49 19.10
CA GLU A 78 3.30 -8.47 18.33
C GLU A 78 2.52 -7.53 19.23
N HIS A 79 1.80 -8.07 20.20
CA HIS A 79 0.98 -7.26 21.09
C HIS A 79 1.82 -6.30 21.93
N GLU A 80 2.99 -6.75 22.40
CA GLU A 80 3.96 -5.89 23.10
C GLU A 80 4.43 -4.74 22.20
N LEU A 81 4.77 -5.03 20.94
CA LEU A 81 5.15 -4.04 19.95
C LEU A 81 4.02 -3.04 19.67
N ALA A 82 2.79 -3.53 19.44
CA ALA A 82 1.62 -2.71 19.18
C ALA A 82 1.30 -1.76 20.33
N GLN A 83 1.42 -2.24 21.58
CA GLN A 83 1.26 -1.38 22.77
C GLN A 83 2.40 -0.39 22.92
N HIS A 84 3.64 -0.78 22.59
CA HIS A 84 4.78 0.13 22.64
C HIS A 84 4.63 1.27 21.62
N LEU A 85 4.24 0.95 20.39
CA LEU A 85 3.92 1.95 19.36
C LEU A 85 2.78 2.86 19.81
N SER A 86 1.68 2.31 20.33
CA SER A 86 0.53 3.10 20.77
C SER A 86 0.88 4.07 21.89
N ARG A 87 1.59 3.61 22.94
CA ARG A 87 2.00 4.46 24.07
C ARG A 87 2.88 5.64 23.65
N THR A 88 3.66 5.46 22.59
CA THR A 88 4.55 6.50 22.07
C THR A 88 3.85 7.44 21.10
N LEU A 89 2.99 6.92 20.22
CA LEU A 89 2.55 7.63 19.02
C LEU A 89 1.09 8.10 19.06
N LEU A 90 0.23 7.51 19.90
CA LEU A 90 -1.17 7.90 20.00
C LEU A 90 -1.38 8.90 21.14
N PRO A 91 -1.72 10.17 20.85
CA PRO A 91 -1.96 11.15 21.91
C PRO A 91 -3.12 10.72 22.83
N PHE A 92 -2.92 10.85 24.14
CA PHE A 92 -3.95 10.49 25.13
C PHE A 92 -5.29 11.19 24.88
N GLY A 93 -5.26 12.48 24.53
CA GLY A 93 -6.48 13.25 24.22
C GLY A 93 -7.26 12.67 23.04
N LEU A 94 -6.58 12.24 21.99
CA LEU A 94 -7.19 11.58 20.83
C LEU A 94 -7.69 10.18 21.21
N ALA A 95 -6.89 9.38 21.92
CA ALA A 95 -7.28 8.04 22.37
C ALA A 95 -8.59 8.08 23.19
N ARG A 96 -8.72 9.04 24.10
CA ARG A 96 -9.94 9.25 24.89
C ARG A 96 -11.14 9.58 24.02
N GLN A 97 -10.99 10.46 23.04
CA GLN A 97 -12.07 10.83 22.11
C GLN A 97 -12.52 9.63 21.25
N LEU A 98 -11.58 8.82 20.79
CA LEU A 98 -11.87 7.59 20.05
C LEU A 98 -12.60 6.57 20.90
N HIS A 99 -12.18 6.38 22.15
CA HIS A 99 -12.86 5.50 23.09
C HIS A 99 -14.30 5.97 23.40
N ASP A 100 -14.51 7.27 23.61
CA ASP A 100 -15.85 7.86 23.83
C ASP A 100 -16.78 7.66 22.61
N LEU A 101 -16.25 7.70 21.38
CA LEU A 101 -17.02 7.40 20.17
C LEU A 101 -17.33 5.91 20.07
N PHE A 102 -16.34 5.07 20.30
CA PHE A 102 -16.47 3.62 20.23
C PHE A 102 -17.50 3.08 21.22
N THR A 103 -17.49 3.54 22.47
CA THR A 103 -18.48 3.16 23.50
C THR A 103 -19.91 3.58 23.16
N ARG A 104 -20.08 4.58 22.28
CA ARG A 104 -21.38 4.98 21.71
C ARG A 104 -21.75 4.23 20.43
N GLY A 105 -20.94 3.26 20.00
CA GLY A 105 -21.12 2.53 18.75
C GLY A 105 -20.78 3.33 17.49
N VAL A 106 -20.05 4.44 17.63
CA VAL A 106 -19.64 5.29 16.50
C VAL A 106 -18.20 4.97 16.12
N ARG A 107 -17.98 4.64 14.85
CA ARG A 107 -16.66 4.40 14.27
C ARG A 107 -16.21 5.61 13.47
N PRO A 108 -15.30 6.45 13.98
CA PRO A 108 -14.74 7.55 13.21
C PRO A 108 -13.77 7.09 12.12
N HIS A 109 -13.51 7.97 11.17
CA HIS A 109 -12.42 7.85 10.19
C HIS A 109 -11.22 8.69 10.62
N LEU A 110 -10.07 8.06 10.76
CA LEU A 110 -8.79 8.71 11.02
C LEU A 110 -7.99 8.86 9.74
N ARG A 111 -7.69 10.10 9.37
CA ARG A 111 -6.88 10.47 8.21
C ARG A 111 -5.54 10.99 8.69
N ILE A 112 -4.49 10.19 8.51
CA ILE A 112 -3.18 10.41 9.12
C ILE A 112 -2.19 10.90 8.07
N GLN A 113 -1.56 12.05 8.32
CA GLN A 113 -0.38 12.50 7.61
C GLN A 113 0.83 12.26 8.52
N PRO A 114 1.52 11.11 8.38
CA PRO A 114 2.69 10.81 9.20
C PRO A 114 3.83 11.76 8.83
N SER A 115 4.77 11.94 9.75
CA SER A 115 6.07 12.50 9.41
C SER A 115 6.96 11.41 8.81
N PRO A 116 8.03 11.77 8.06
CA PRO A 116 8.97 10.80 7.49
C PRO A 116 9.44 9.72 8.48
N ARG A 117 9.74 10.11 9.72
CA ARG A 117 10.24 9.23 10.78
C ARG A 117 9.28 8.11 11.17
N VAL A 118 7.97 8.32 11.04
CA VAL A 118 6.92 7.37 11.45
C VAL A 118 6.04 6.90 10.29
N ALA A 119 6.49 7.10 9.05
CA ALA A 119 5.74 6.76 7.85
C ALA A 119 5.44 5.25 7.71
N GLN A 120 6.32 4.38 8.23
CA GLN A 120 6.14 2.93 8.19
C GLN A 120 5.25 2.40 9.32
N VAL A 121 4.80 3.23 10.26
CA VAL A 121 3.99 2.76 11.39
C VAL A 121 2.65 2.21 10.87
N PRO A 122 2.30 0.95 11.21
CA PRO A 122 1.00 0.39 10.90
C PRO A 122 -0.04 0.91 11.91
N TRP A 123 -0.60 2.08 11.64
CA TRP A 123 -1.57 2.74 12.52
C TRP A 123 -2.76 1.83 12.85
N GLU A 124 -3.18 0.99 11.91
CA GLU A 124 -4.25 0.01 12.07
C GLU A 124 -3.95 -1.01 13.19
N LEU A 125 -2.67 -1.32 13.39
CA LEU A 125 -2.16 -2.33 14.31
C LEU A 125 -1.91 -1.80 15.72
N ILE A 126 -1.72 -0.50 15.94
CA ILE A 126 -1.36 -0.02 17.29
C ILE A 126 -2.46 -0.39 18.29
N ALA A 127 -2.09 -0.63 19.55
CA ALA A 127 -2.99 -1.11 20.58
C ALA A 127 -3.18 -0.07 21.71
N PRO A 128 -4.26 0.74 21.68
CA PRO A 128 -4.56 1.73 22.72
C PRO A 128 -4.84 1.12 24.09
N ASP A 129 -5.32 -0.12 24.12
CA ASP A 129 -5.68 -0.89 25.32
C ASP A 129 -5.35 -2.38 25.07
N PRO A 130 -4.96 -3.17 26.09
CA PRO A 130 -5.00 -4.63 26.03
C PRO A 130 -6.22 -5.19 25.28
N GLY A 131 -5.97 -5.98 24.23
CA GLY A 131 -7.04 -6.59 23.44
C GLY A 131 -7.80 -5.66 22.48
N LEU A 132 -7.45 -4.36 22.42
CA LEU A 132 -8.03 -3.40 21.48
C LEU A 132 -6.97 -2.93 20.48
N ARG A 133 -7.30 -2.92 19.18
CA ARG A 133 -6.47 -2.33 18.12
C ARG A 133 -7.13 -1.05 17.63
N LEU A 134 -6.35 -0.12 17.06
CA LEU A 134 -6.93 1.13 16.54
C LEU A 134 -7.98 0.86 15.45
N VAL A 135 -7.74 -0.14 14.58
CA VAL A 135 -8.69 -0.54 13.54
C VAL A 135 -10.01 -1.11 14.10
N ASP A 136 -10.02 -1.58 15.36
CA ASP A 136 -11.24 -2.05 16.03
C ASP A 136 -12.19 -0.89 16.38
N ILE A 137 -11.67 0.33 16.52
CA ILE A 137 -12.42 1.51 16.96
C ILE A 137 -12.52 2.63 15.93
N ALA A 138 -11.66 2.63 14.91
CA ALA A 138 -11.67 3.61 13.83
C ALA A 138 -11.37 2.96 12.48
N ASP A 139 -11.86 3.55 11.39
CA ASP A 139 -11.30 3.29 10.06
C ASP A 139 -10.09 4.21 9.86
N VAL A 140 -9.05 3.74 9.18
CA VAL A 140 -7.76 4.43 9.09
C VAL A 140 -7.34 4.54 7.64
N SER A 141 -6.91 5.74 7.24
CA SER A 141 -6.23 5.97 5.97
C SER A 141 -5.12 6.99 6.14
N LEU A 142 -4.21 7.02 5.18
CA LEU A 142 -3.19 8.05 5.07
C LEU A 142 -3.67 9.20 4.18
N LEU A 143 -3.17 10.39 4.46
CA LEU A 143 -3.42 11.59 3.66
C LEU A 143 -2.41 11.69 2.52
N ALA A 144 -2.94 11.89 1.32
CA ALA A 144 -2.12 12.29 0.18
C ALA A 144 -1.51 13.69 0.39
N PRO A 145 -0.30 13.97 -0.12
CA PRO A 145 0.27 15.31 -0.10
C PRO A 145 -0.64 16.33 -0.81
N LEU A 146 -1.10 17.36 -0.08
CA LEU A 146 -2.08 18.32 -0.59
C LEU A 146 -1.61 19.08 -1.83
N GLY A 147 -0.31 19.34 -1.95
CA GLY A 147 0.28 19.99 -3.13
C GLY A 147 0.06 19.18 -4.41
N ILE A 148 0.01 17.84 -4.30
CA ILE A 148 -0.25 16.95 -5.43
C ILE A 148 -1.75 16.87 -5.70
N VAL A 149 -2.57 16.73 -4.66
CA VAL A 149 -4.03 16.64 -4.78
C VAL A 149 -4.61 17.88 -5.47
N HIS A 150 -4.07 19.07 -5.15
CA HIS A 150 -4.54 20.36 -5.66
C HIS A 150 -3.69 20.93 -6.80
N ALA A 151 -2.81 20.13 -7.43
CA ALA A 151 -2.00 20.58 -8.55
C ALA A 151 -2.89 21.01 -9.73
N SER A 152 -2.62 22.19 -10.31
CA SER A 152 -3.48 22.84 -11.34
C SER A 152 -3.60 22.06 -12.65
N GLY A 153 -2.72 21.10 -12.92
CA GLY A 153 -2.76 20.23 -14.10
C GLY A 153 -3.28 18.81 -13.83
N ARG A 154 -3.73 18.52 -12.60
CA ARG A 154 -4.23 17.19 -12.23
C ARG A 154 -5.67 17.01 -12.73
N GLU A 155 -5.88 15.98 -13.53
CA GLU A 155 -7.22 15.50 -13.90
C GLU A 155 -7.64 14.39 -12.93
N ALA A 156 -8.43 14.75 -11.91
CA ALA A 156 -8.93 13.80 -10.94
C ALA A 156 -9.96 12.85 -11.57
N ARG A 157 -9.77 11.53 -11.41
CA ARG A 157 -10.73 10.51 -11.83
C ARG A 157 -11.40 9.92 -10.60
N THR A 158 -12.72 9.90 -10.58
CA THR A 158 -13.49 9.46 -9.42
C THR A 158 -14.13 8.11 -9.63
N TRP A 159 -14.10 7.24 -8.62
CA TRP A 159 -14.66 5.89 -8.70
C TRP A 159 -16.13 5.89 -9.08
N ALA A 160 -16.90 6.86 -8.58
CA ALA A 160 -18.32 7.01 -8.90
C ALA A 160 -18.58 7.06 -10.42
N HIS A 161 -17.68 7.66 -11.20
CA HIS A 161 -17.79 7.78 -12.65
C HIS A 161 -17.10 6.65 -13.40
N THR A 162 -16.00 6.11 -12.89
CA THR A 162 -15.14 5.16 -13.60
C THR A 162 -15.37 3.70 -13.23
N ARG A 163 -16.18 3.39 -12.19
CA ARG A 163 -16.37 2.02 -11.68
C ARG A 163 -16.77 0.97 -12.70
N HIS A 164 -17.41 1.37 -13.79
CA HIS A 164 -17.88 0.46 -14.85
C HIS A 164 -16.79 0.15 -15.89
N LEU A 165 -15.68 0.89 -15.88
CA LEU A 165 -14.57 0.68 -16.79
C LEU A 165 -13.74 -0.56 -16.41
N PRO A 166 -12.89 -1.07 -17.32
CA PRO A 166 -12.06 -2.24 -17.09
C PRO A 166 -11.08 -2.09 -15.91
N VAL A 167 -10.67 -3.24 -15.37
CA VAL A 167 -9.58 -3.41 -14.42
C VAL A 167 -8.32 -3.76 -15.21
N VAL A 168 -7.35 -2.86 -15.22
CA VAL A 168 -6.03 -3.12 -15.79
C VAL A 168 -5.21 -3.91 -14.76
N ALA A 169 -4.84 -5.13 -15.11
CA ALA A 169 -4.12 -6.06 -14.25
C ALA A 169 -2.70 -6.27 -14.77
N VAL A 170 -1.71 -5.99 -13.92
CA VAL A 170 -0.29 -6.30 -14.14
C VAL A 170 0.14 -7.23 -13.02
N LEU A 171 0.09 -8.54 -13.29
CA LEU A 171 0.26 -9.56 -12.27
C LEU A 171 1.54 -10.36 -12.49
N ASP A 172 2.52 -10.15 -11.62
CA ASP A 172 3.85 -10.76 -11.63
C ASP A 172 4.49 -10.72 -13.04
N PRO A 173 4.75 -9.52 -13.61
CA PRO A 173 5.30 -9.39 -14.96
C PRO A 173 6.71 -10.03 -15.06
N ARG A 174 7.07 -10.55 -16.24
CA ARG A 174 8.45 -11.04 -16.48
C ARG A 174 9.38 -9.86 -16.67
N VAL A 175 10.28 -9.65 -15.71
CA VAL A 175 11.34 -8.65 -15.82
C VAL A 175 12.46 -9.17 -16.73
N PRO A 176 12.78 -8.49 -17.87
CA PRO A 176 13.80 -8.95 -18.79
C PRO A 176 15.20 -9.07 -18.16
N GLY A 177 15.92 -10.17 -18.46
CA GLY A 177 17.24 -10.43 -17.88
C GLY A 177 17.21 -11.02 -16.46
N PHE A 178 16.04 -11.38 -15.94
CA PHE A 178 15.85 -12.02 -14.64
C PHE A 178 15.12 -13.35 -14.78
N ARG A 179 15.65 -14.38 -14.12
CA ARG A 179 15.02 -15.70 -14.04
C ARG A 179 13.92 -15.68 -12.97
N ALA A 180 12.98 -16.62 -13.06
CA ALA A 180 11.87 -16.73 -12.10
C ALA A 180 12.32 -17.00 -10.65
N ASP A 181 13.51 -17.53 -10.45
CA ASP A 181 14.13 -17.82 -9.14
C ASP A 181 15.17 -16.78 -8.70
N SER A 182 15.24 -15.63 -9.38
CA SER A 182 16.19 -14.55 -9.09
C SER A 182 15.57 -13.39 -8.29
N ALA A 183 16.35 -12.34 -8.00
CA ALA A 183 15.91 -11.21 -7.17
C ALA A 183 14.66 -10.49 -7.70
N LEU A 184 14.52 -10.35 -9.03
CA LEU A 184 13.31 -9.85 -9.69
C LEU A 184 12.55 -11.00 -10.37
N GLY A 185 12.54 -12.16 -9.72
CA GLY A 185 11.88 -13.38 -10.14
C GLY A 185 10.37 -13.35 -9.88
N SER A 186 9.75 -14.53 -9.77
CA SER A 186 8.31 -14.65 -9.55
C SER A 186 7.95 -14.40 -8.09
N VAL A 187 7.02 -13.48 -7.86
CA VAL A 187 6.49 -13.19 -6.52
C VAL A 187 5.28 -14.06 -6.18
N LEU A 188 4.54 -14.53 -7.18
CA LEU A 188 3.37 -15.41 -7.02
C LEU A 188 3.70 -16.90 -7.20
N GLY A 189 4.90 -17.22 -7.70
CA GLY A 189 5.27 -18.59 -8.03
C GLY A 189 4.47 -19.15 -9.21
N ARG A 190 4.24 -20.46 -9.20
CA ARG A 190 3.47 -21.13 -10.24
C ARG A 190 1.99 -21.07 -9.90
N MET A 191 1.22 -20.37 -10.72
CA MET A 191 -0.23 -20.25 -10.58
C MET A 191 -0.96 -21.52 -11.07
N SER A 192 -2.04 -21.88 -10.37
CA SER A 192 -3.01 -22.90 -10.77
C SER A 192 -4.36 -22.23 -11.04
N ALA A 193 -5.20 -22.83 -11.89
CA ALA A 193 -6.52 -22.28 -12.19
C ALA A 193 -7.42 -22.19 -10.94
N ASP A 194 -7.21 -23.08 -9.97
CA ASP A 194 -7.99 -23.14 -8.74
C ASP A 194 -7.51 -22.17 -7.66
N SER A 195 -6.40 -21.45 -7.87
CA SER A 195 -5.89 -20.52 -6.86
C SER A 195 -6.84 -19.33 -6.66
N PRO A 196 -6.90 -18.72 -5.46
CA PRO A 196 -7.82 -17.62 -5.18
C PRO A 196 -7.68 -16.47 -6.19
N LEU A 197 -6.43 -16.10 -6.52
CA LEU A 197 -6.17 -15.00 -7.44
C LEU A 197 -6.51 -15.36 -8.89
N SER A 198 -6.28 -16.60 -9.33
CA SER A 198 -6.72 -17.06 -10.66
C SER A 198 -8.24 -17.07 -10.79
N GLN A 199 -8.98 -17.47 -9.75
CA GLN A 199 -10.44 -17.38 -9.73
C GLN A 199 -10.93 -15.93 -9.80
N ARG A 200 -10.24 -15.01 -9.11
CA ARG A 200 -10.57 -13.58 -9.17
C ARG A 200 -10.37 -12.99 -10.57
N VAL A 201 -9.27 -13.37 -11.24
CA VAL A 201 -9.02 -12.99 -12.64
C VAL A 201 -10.10 -13.57 -13.57
N ALA A 202 -10.49 -14.84 -13.38
CA ALA A 202 -11.55 -15.47 -14.15
C ALA A 202 -12.88 -14.71 -14.03
N ALA A 203 -13.26 -14.32 -12.81
CA ALA A 203 -14.49 -13.55 -12.58
C ALA A 203 -14.50 -12.23 -13.37
N TYR A 204 -13.38 -11.49 -13.39
CA TYR A 204 -13.29 -10.27 -14.20
C TYR A 204 -13.31 -10.54 -15.71
N ALA A 205 -12.73 -11.66 -16.16
CA ALA A 205 -12.78 -12.06 -17.56
C ALA A 205 -14.22 -12.39 -17.99
N ASP A 206 -14.96 -13.15 -17.17
CA ASP A 206 -16.36 -13.52 -17.41
C ASP A 206 -17.29 -12.30 -17.43
N GLU A 207 -17.00 -11.29 -16.61
CA GLU A 207 -17.70 -10.00 -16.61
C GLU A 207 -17.30 -9.08 -17.79
N GLY A 208 -16.29 -9.45 -18.59
CA GLY A 208 -15.74 -8.59 -19.65
C GLY A 208 -15.05 -7.34 -19.12
N ARG A 209 -14.63 -7.33 -17.85
CA ARG A 209 -13.98 -6.19 -17.18
C ARG A 209 -12.46 -6.34 -17.07
N LEU A 210 -11.88 -7.50 -17.38
CA LEU A 210 -10.44 -7.71 -17.29
C LEU A 210 -9.69 -7.10 -18.49
N PHE A 211 -8.61 -6.40 -18.21
CA PHE A 211 -7.58 -6.05 -19.19
C PHE A 211 -6.19 -6.44 -18.65
N PRO A 212 -5.36 -7.21 -19.37
CA PRO A 212 -5.51 -7.66 -20.75
C PRO A 212 -6.57 -8.76 -20.93
N ALA A 213 -7.09 -8.90 -22.15
CA ALA A 213 -7.86 -10.10 -22.52
C ALA A 213 -6.95 -11.34 -22.51
N VAL A 214 -7.45 -12.44 -21.95
CA VAL A 214 -6.71 -13.69 -21.76
C VAL A 214 -7.55 -14.89 -22.20
N GLY A 215 -6.89 -15.97 -22.64
CA GLY A 215 -7.55 -17.22 -23.02
C GLY A 215 -7.98 -18.06 -21.81
N GLY A 216 -7.20 -18.01 -20.74
CA GLY A 216 -7.53 -18.55 -19.42
C GLY A 216 -6.99 -17.68 -18.28
N PRO A 217 -7.47 -17.88 -17.04
CA PRO A 217 -7.11 -17.02 -15.91
C PRO A 217 -5.62 -17.01 -15.59
N THR A 218 -4.91 -18.12 -15.86
CA THR A 218 -3.47 -18.21 -15.61
C THR A 218 -2.62 -17.43 -16.62
N ASP A 219 -3.17 -17.06 -17.78
CA ASP A 219 -2.42 -16.34 -18.82
C ASP A 219 -2.24 -14.85 -18.49
N CYS A 220 -2.90 -14.37 -17.43
CA CYS A 220 -2.72 -13.01 -16.92
C CYS A 220 -1.39 -12.83 -16.15
N PHE A 221 -0.77 -13.93 -15.71
CA PHE A 221 0.43 -13.90 -14.89
C PHE A 221 1.69 -14.12 -15.72
N ARG A 222 2.82 -13.57 -15.27
CA ARG A 222 4.14 -13.82 -15.91
C ARG A 222 4.14 -13.46 -17.40
N ARG A 223 3.42 -12.40 -17.77
CA ARG A 223 3.45 -11.84 -19.13
C ARG A 223 4.75 -11.10 -19.39
N ASP A 224 5.25 -11.16 -20.62
CA ASP A 224 6.45 -10.47 -21.12
C ASP A 224 6.12 -9.31 -22.07
N ASP A 225 4.83 -9.02 -22.27
CA ASP A 225 4.32 -7.94 -23.13
C ASP A 225 3.64 -6.80 -22.36
N VAL A 226 3.71 -6.83 -21.03
CA VAL A 226 3.15 -5.82 -20.12
C VAL A 226 4.20 -4.77 -19.74
N ASP A 227 4.72 -4.07 -20.74
CA ASP A 227 5.69 -2.98 -20.58
C ASP A 227 5.02 -1.61 -20.37
N ARG A 228 5.83 -0.54 -20.34
CA ARG A 228 5.35 0.84 -20.14
C ARG A 228 4.48 1.36 -21.29
N GLU A 229 4.73 0.92 -22.52
CA GLU A 229 3.97 1.34 -23.70
C GLU A 229 2.61 0.65 -23.73
N TRP A 230 2.59 -0.65 -23.43
CA TRP A 230 1.38 -1.42 -23.20
C TRP A 230 0.54 -0.80 -22.08
N LEU A 231 1.15 -0.49 -20.93
CA LEU A 231 0.44 0.11 -19.80
C LEU A 231 -0.17 1.45 -20.19
N GLY A 232 0.58 2.32 -20.88
CA GLY A 232 0.06 3.59 -21.37
C GLY A 232 -1.10 3.42 -22.34
N THR A 233 -1.02 2.43 -23.23
CA THR A 233 -2.09 2.11 -24.18
C THR A 233 -3.34 1.60 -23.48
N ALA A 234 -3.18 0.70 -22.51
CA ALA A 234 -4.26 0.16 -21.68
C ALA A 234 -5.00 1.28 -20.92
N LEU A 235 -4.23 2.16 -20.27
CA LEU A 235 -4.80 3.26 -19.49
C LEU A 235 -5.50 4.31 -20.35
N ARG A 236 -4.94 4.66 -21.53
CA ARG A 236 -5.57 5.60 -22.46
C ARG A 236 -6.85 5.04 -23.10
N ALA A 237 -6.98 3.72 -23.22
CA ALA A 237 -8.23 3.08 -23.64
C ALA A 237 -9.36 3.23 -22.60
N GLY A 238 -9.01 3.55 -21.36
CA GLY A 238 -9.92 3.77 -20.24
C GLY A 238 -9.87 2.63 -19.23
N ALA A 239 -9.64 2.99 -17.96
CA ALA A 239 -9.59 2.04 -16.86
C ALA A 239 -10.30 2.60 -15.62
N GLY A 240 -11.02 1.74 -14.91
CA GLY A 240 -11.61 2.05 -13.62
C GLY A 240 -10.60 1.83 -12.49
N ARG A 241 -9.73 0.83 -12.67
CA ARG A 241 -8.72 0.42 -11.69
C ARG A 241 -7.44 -0.07 -12.33
N LEU A 242 -6.36 0.04 -11.56
CA LEU A 242 -5.08 -0.61 -11.83
C LEU A 242 -4.73 -1.51 -10.64
N VAL A 243 -4.47 -2.80 -10.91
CA VAL A 243 -3.95 -3.74 -9.92
C VAL A 243 -2.57 -4.17 -10.39
N TYR A 244 -1.55 -3.79 -9.62
CA TYR A 244 -0.18 -4.19 -9.83
C TYR A 244 0.25 -5.13 -8.71
N VAL A 245 0.76 -6.30 -9.09
CA VAL A 245 1.43 -7.26 -8.20
C VAL A 245 2.79 -7.55 -8.79
N GLY A 246 3.87 -7.26 -8.08
CA GLY A 246 5.20 -7.42 -8.67
C GLY A 246 6.31 -6.85 -7.81
N HIS A 247 7.34 -6.32 -8.48
CA HIS A 247 8.52 -5.77 -7.83
C HIS A 247 8.53 -4.25 -7.89
N VAL A 248 8.89 -3.65 -6.77
CA VAL A 248 9.26 -2.25 -6.68
C VAL A 248 10.66 -2.18 -6.10
N THR A 249 11.50 -1.34 -6.69
CA THR A 249 12.74 -0.89 -6.04
C THR A 249 12.43 0.46 -5.41
N ALA A 250 12.40 0.50 -4.08
CA ALA A 250 12.18 1.74 -3.35
C ALA A 250 13.45 2.61 -3.38
N ALA A 251 13.27 3.94 -3.41
CA ALA A 251 14.37 4.86 -3.21
C ALA A 251 14.88 4.76 -1.76
N ALA A 252 16.19 4.91 -1.59
CA ALA A 252 16.80 4.93 -0.26
C ALA A 252 16.41 6.26 0.45
N PRO A 253 15.79 6.24 1.64
CA PRO A 253 15.34 7.46 2.32
C PRO A 253 16.43 8.53 2.49
N GLU A 254 17.67 8.11 2.71
CA GLU A 254 18.84 8.97 2.85
C GLU A 254 19.24 9.72 1.57
N SER A 255 18.78 9.28 0.39
CA SER A 255 19.06 10.01 -0.86
C SER A 255 18.24 11.30 -0.95
N GLY A 256 17.06 11.34 -0.33
CA GLY A 256 16.10 12.43 -0.51
C GLY A 256 15.35 12.40 -1.85
N GLU A 257 15.63 11.42 -2.72
CA GLU A 257 15.15 11.36 -4.12
C GLU A 257 14.02 10.33 -4.28
N SER A 258 12.87 10.59 -3.66
CA SER A 258 11.74 9.65 -3.69
C SER A 258 11.19 9.37 -5.09
N GLU A 259 11.40 10.28 -6.05
CA GLU A 259 10.99 10.14 -7.44
C GLU A 259 11.76 9.03 -8.19
N HIS A 260 12.86 8.53 -7.62
CA HIS A 260 13.62 7.39 -8.13
C HIS A 260 13.04 6.04 -7.69
N ALA A 261 11.89 5.99 -7.02
CA ALA A 261 11.19 4.73 -6.80
C ALA A 261 10.74 4.10 -8.13
N GLU A 262 10.99 2.80 -8.31
CA GLU A 262 10.93 2.13 -9.60
C GLU A 262 9.91 0.98 -9.61
N LEU A 263 9.00 0.99 -10.58
CA LEU A 263 8.05 -0.08 -10.87
C LEU A 263 8.61 -1.00 -11.95
N HIS A 264 8.77 -2.29 -11.65
CA HIS A 264 9.30 -3.25 -12.61
C HIS A 264 8.20 -3.85 -13.48
N LEU A 265 8.31 -3.60 -14.79
CA LEU A 265 7.43 -4.08 -15.85
C LEU A 265 8.24 -4.95 -16.84
N ALA A 266 7.62 -5.37 -17.95
CA ALA A 266 8.32 -6.10 -19.00
C ALA A 266 9.22 -5.22 -19.92
N CYS A 267 9.51 -3.98 -19.50
CA CYS A 267 10.33 -3.02 -20.25
C CYS A 267 11.75 -3.56 -20.53
N THR A 268 12.26 -3.34 -21.74
CA THR A 268 13.66 -3.66 -22.07
C THR A 268 14.59 -2.51 -21.67
N ALA A 269 15.90 -2.72 -21.73
CA ALA A 269 16.91 -1.68 -21.48
C ALA A 269 16.81 -0.49 -22.46
N GLU A 270 16.29 -0.75 -23.66
CA GLU A 270 16.12 0.22 -24.75
C GLU A 270 14.89 1.13 -24.56
N SER A 271 13.99 0.79 -23.64
CA SER A 271 12.82 1.63 -23.36
C SER A 271 13.27 3.05 -22.94
N THR A 272 12.60 4.07 -23.47
CA THR A 272 12.84 5.46 -23.05
C THR A 272 12.30 5.68 -21.63
N GLY A 273 13.15 6.23 -20.74
CA GLY A 273 12.78 6.61 -19.39
C GLY A 273 13.94 7.15 -18.58
N PHE A 274 13.64 7.67 -17.39
CA PHE A 274 14.62 8.30 -16.50
C PHE A 274 15.42 7.31 -15.64
N ALA A 275 14.84 6.15 -15.31
CA ALA A 275 15.55 5.13 -14.53
C ALA A 275 16.73 4.57 -15.32
N GLU A 276 17.85 4.28 -14.65
CA GLU A 276 19.00 3.63 -15.29
C GLU A 276 18.68 2.16 -15.63
N PRO A 277 19.16 1.63 -16.78
CA PRO A 277 18.99 0.21 -17.10
C PRO A 277 19.75 -0.67 -16.13
N THR A 278 19.11 -1.75 -15.71
CA THR A 278 19.76 -2.84 -14.98
C THR A 278 19.66 -4.12 -15.81
N ARG A 279 20.81 -4.63 -16.26
CA ARG A 279 20.90 -5.76 -17.20
C ARG A 279 20.14 -5.45 -18.50
N ALA A 280 19.11 -6.24 -18.83
CA ALA A 280 18.31 -6.11 -20.05
C ALA A 280 16.98 -5.36 -19.82
N HIS A 281 16.83 -4.69 -18.68
CA HIS A 281 15.58 -4.09 -18.23
C HIS A 281 15.79 -2.62 -17.80
N ARG A 282 14.85 -1.75 -18.17
CA ARG A 282 14.73 -0.40 -17.60
C ARG A 282 13.38 -0.26 -16.89
N PRO A 283 13.33 -0.02 -15.58
CA PRO A 283 12.06 0.09 -14.87
C PRO A 283 11.35 1.42 -15.13
N LEU A 284 10.06 1.48 -14.78
CA LEU A 284 9.24 2.69 -14.86
C LEU A 284 9.31 3.42 -13.51
N SER A 285 10.03 4.53 -13.44
CA SER A 285 10.20 5.31 -12.21
C SER A 285 9.00 6.20 -11.90
N ALA A 286 8.86 6.64 -10.66
CA ALA A 286 7.91 7.70 -10.28
C ALA A 286 8.20 9.00 -11.07
N LYS A 287 9.48 9.29 -11.34
CA LYS A 287 9.89 10.40 -12.21
C LYS A 287 9.36 10.28 -13.64
N ASP A 288 9.33 9.08 -14.22
CA ASP A 288 8.68 8.84 -15.52
C ASP A 288 7.19 9.19 -15.44
N LEU A 289 6.48 8.69 -14.42
CA LEU A 289 5.05 8.93 -14.23
C LEU A 289 4.71 10.42 -14.01
N LEU A 290 5.59 11.18 -13.37
CA LEU A 290 5.41 12.61 -13.11
C LEU A 290 5.77 13.47 -14.33
N LEU A 291 6.91 13.21 -14.97
CA LEU A 291 7.49 14.08 -15.99
C LEU A 291 7.23 13.61 -17.43
N GLY A 292 6.82 12.36 -17.61
CA GLY A 292 6.65 11.73 -18.93
C GLY A 292 7.96 11.64 -19.67
N THR A 293 8.08 12.31 -20.80
CA THR A 293 9.34 12.36 -21.59
C THR A 293 10.06 13.69 -21.53
N HIS A 294 9.76 14.54 -20.53
CA HIS A 294 10.45 15.81 -20.36
C HIS A 294 11.97 15.61 -20.34
N THR A 295 12.71 16.36 -21.17
CA THR A 295 14.18 16.27 -21.33
C THR A 295 14.70 14.99 -21.99
N LEU A 296 13.85 13.97 -22.17
CA LEU A 296 14.18 12.75 -22.89
C LEU A 296 13.89 12.85 -24.39
N THR A 297 12.89 13.64 -24.79
CA THR A 297 12.50 13.84 -26.20
C THR A 297 12.40 15.32 -26.57
N ALA A 298 12.55 15.63 -27.87
CA ALA A 298 12.45 17.00 -28.39
C ALA A 298 11.03 17.58 -28.25
N GLU A 299 10.02 16.73 -28.43
CA GLU A 299 8.61 17.04 -28.18
C GLU A 299 8.17 16.24 -26.94
N PRO A 300 8.28 16.81 -25.73
CA PRO A 300 7.98 16.08 -24.51
C PRO A 300 6.48 15.92 -24.30
N VAL A 301 6.06 14.72 -23.89
CA VAL A 301 4.68 14.40 -23.49
C VAL A 301 4.64 14.27 -21.98
N ARG A 302 3.59 14.78 -21.33
CA ARG A 302 3.44 14.71 -19.87
C ARG A 302 3.15 13.28 -19.42
N GLY A 303 3.63 12.92 -18.24
CA GLY A 303 3.40 11.58 -17.67
C GLY A 303 1.92 11.24 -17.53
N SER A 304 1.08 12.19 -17.09
CA SER A 304 -0.37 12.02 -17.00
C SER A 304 -1.10 11.82 -18.34
N GLN A 305 -0.47 12.17 -19.47
CA GLN A 305 -1.00 11.91 -20.81
C GLN A 305 -0.54 10.55 -21.33
N LEU A 306 0.69 10.13 -21.00
CA LEU A 306 1.21 8.81 -21.33
C LEU A 306 0.52 7.73 -20.51
N TRP A 307 0.35 7.95 -19.21
CA TRP A 307 -0.25 7.05 -18.25
C TRP A 307 -1.37 7.77 -17.48
N PRO A 308 -2.58 7.90 -18.05
CA PRO A 308 -3.73 8.46 -17.35
C PRO A 308 -4.19 7.50 -16.26
N ILE A 309 -3.65 7.66 -15.05
CA ILE A 309 -3.87 6.74 -13.92
C ILE A 309 -5.35 6.68 -13.54
N PRO A 310 -5.94 5.48 -13.35
CA PRO A 310 -7.35 5.33 -13.06
C PRO A 310 -7.67 5.81 -11.64
N SER A 311 -8.96 5.90 -11.30
CA SER A 311 -9.41 6.39 -9.99
C SER A 311 -8.83 5.62 -8.80
N ARG A 312 -8.62 4.30 -8.94
CA ARG A 312 -8.13 3.45 -7.85
C ARG A 312 -6.96 2.60 -8.30
N VAL A 313 -5.92 2.56 -7.48
CA VAL A 313 -4.70 1.81 -7.77
C VAL A 313 -4.32 0.94 -6.58
N ALA A 314 -4.06 -0.34 -6.80
CA ALA A 314 -3.43 -1.23 -5.83
C ALA A 314 -1.99 -1.52 -6.30
N LEU A 315 -0.99 -1.04 -5.55
CA LEU A 315 0.42 -1.31 -5.77
C LEU A 315 0.90 -2.36 -4.75
N ILE A 316 0.70 -3.63 -5.04
CA ILE A 316 1.03 -4.74 -4.13
C ILE A 316 2.44 -5.22 -4.44
N ALA A 317 3.40 -4.53 -3.84
CA ALA A 317 4.83 -4.80 -3.97
C ALA A 317 5.57 -4.30 -2.73
N CYS A 318 6.79 -4.81 -2.52
CA CYS A 318 7.67 -4.39 -1.43
C CYS A 318 7.90 -2.87 -1.46
N GLU A 319 7.59 -2.19 -0.36
CA GLU A 319 7.84 -0.74 -0.18
C GLU A 319 7.28 0.17 -1.30
N SER A 320 6.20 -0.25 -1.98
CA SER A 320 5.55 0.56 -3.02
C SER A 320 4.94 1.87 -2.50
N GLY A 321 4.70 1.98 -1.19
CA GLY A 321 4.23 3.18 -0.49
C GLY A 321 5.30 3.86 0.37
N GLY A 322 6.59 3.69 0.02
CA GLY A 322 7.70 4.27 0.77
C GLY A 322 7.88 5.79 0.62
N ASP A 323 7.09 6.46 -0.22
CA ASP A 323 7.23 7.89 -0.52
C ASP A 323 7.02 8.81 0.69
N LEU A 324 6.16 8.42 1.63
CA LEU A 324 5.95 9.16 2.87
C LEU A 324 7.15 9.15 3.82
N ARG A 325 8.19 8.33 3.56
CA ARG A 325 9.47 8.33 4.30
C ARG A 325 10.38 9.51 3.94
N PHE A 326 9.95 10.36 3.00
CA PHE A 326 10.71 11.50 2.51
C PHE A 326 9.99 12.81 2.84
N SER A 327 10.75 13.90 3.03
CA SER A 327 10.17 15.24 3.16
C SER A 327 9.46 15.68 1.88
N GLU A 328 10.03 15.31 0.73
CA GLU A 328 9.42 15.46 -0.59
C GLU A 328 8.89 14.10 -1.03
N ALA A 329 7.60 13.86 -0.78
CA ALA A 329 6.94 12.59 -1.13
C ALA A 329 6.50 12.61 -2.61
N LEU A 330 7.43 12.38 -3.53
CA LEU A 330 7.23 12.32 -5.00
C LEU A 330 7.42 10.91 -5.56
N GLY A 331 7.33 9.88 -4.72
CA GLY A 331 7.43 8.48 -5.14
C GLY A 331 6.16 7.93 -5.81
N LEU A 332 6.04 6.61 -5.86
CA LEU A 332 5.02 5.92 -6.67
C LEU A 332 3.58 6.25 -6.25
N VAL A 333 3.26 6.28 -4.96
CA VAL A 333 1.88 6.60 -4.52
C VAL A 333 1.50 8.01 -4.95
N SER A 334 2.35 8.99 -4.64
CA SER A 334 2.21 10.36 -5.09
C SER A 334 2.09 10.52 -6.62
N SER A 335 2.87 9.78 -7.41
CA SER A 335 2.78 9.83 -8.87
C SER A 335 1.48 9.23 -9.41
N MET A 336 0.95 8.18 -8.78
CA MET A 336 -0.39 7.64 -9.11
C MET A 336 -1.49 8.68 -8.83
N ILE A 337 -1.42 9.38 -7.70
CA ILE A 337 -2.38 10.43 -7.35
C ILE A 337 -2.26 11.62 -8.32
N ALA A 338 -1.03 12.06 -8.64
CA ALA A 338 -0.77 13.10 -9.62
C ALA A 338 -1.33 12.73 -11.01
N GLY A 339 -1.22 11.46 -11.39
CA GLY A 339 -1.72 10.93 -12.65
C GLY A 339 -3.24 10.80 -12.75
N GLY A 340 -3.97 10.88 -11.62
CA GLY A 340 -5.43 10.98 -11.58
C GLY A 340 -6.12 10.15 -10.50
N ALA A 341 -5.41 9.27 -9.80
CA ALA A 341 -6.01 8.44 -8.75
C ALA A 341 -6.60 9.29 -7.62
N GLU A 342 -7.77 8.90 -7.11
CA GLU A 342 -8.32 9.39 -5.85
C GLU A 342 -7.88 8.52 -4.66
N LEU A 343 -7.46 7.28 -4.92
CA LEU A 343 -7.10 6.31 -3.90
C LEU A 343 -6.00 5.37 -4.38
N VAL A 344 -5.00 5.15 -3.52
CA VAL A 344 -3.92 4.19 -3.76
C VAL A 344 -3.72 3.31 -2.53
N THR A 345 -3.71 1.98 -2.69
CA THR A 345 -3.28 1.06 -1.63
C THR A 345 -1.89 0.53 -1.95
N ALA A 346 -0.96 0.63 -1.01
CA ALA A 346 0.45 0.31 -1.22
C ALA A 346 1.11 -0.33 0.01
N GLY A 347 2.24 -1.02 -0.19
CA GLY A 347 3.01 -1.69 0.85
C GLY A 347 4.03 -0.76 1.54
N ARG A 348 4.10 -0.82 2.87
CA ARG A 348 5.01 -0.02 3.72
C ARG A 348 6.41 -0.63 3.87
N TRP A 349 6.52 -1.95 3.67
CA TRP A 349 7.76 -2.73 3.85
C TRP A 349 7.78 -3.93 2.89
N ALA A 350 8.83 -4.73 2.96
CA ALA A 350 8.99 -5.93 2.15
C ALA A 350 7.92 -7.01 2.47
N LEU A 351 7.29 -7.56 1.45
CA LEU A 351 6.15 -8.47 1.60
C LEU A 351 6.61 -9.93 1.53
N PRO A 352 6.32 -10.77 2.54
CA PRO A 352 6.55 -12.21 2.42
C PRO A 352 5.64 -12.83 1.34
N THR A 353 6.19 -13.69 0.49
CA THR A 353 5.41 -14.49 -0.47
C THR A 353 4.76 -15.69 0.21
N ASP A 354 3.74 -16.29 -0.43
CA ASP A 354 3.13 -17.55 0.05
C ASP A 354 4.20 -18.63 0.29
N LEU A 355 5.16 -18.74 -0.63
CA LEU A 355 6.27 -19.68 -0.52
C LEU A 355 7.16 -19.40 0.71
N ALA A 356 7.33 -18.13 1.11
CA ALA A 356 8.09 -17.77 2.29
C ALA A 356 7.38 -18.23 3.58
N PHE A 357 6.06 -18.04 3.67
CA PHE A 357 5.26 -18.55 4.78
C PHE A 357 5.37 -20.09 4.88
N GLN A 358 5.24 -20.77 3.76
CA GLN A 358 5.32 -22.24 3.70
C GLN A 358 6.72 -22.76 4.09
N ARG A 359 7.79 -22.14 3.57
CA ARG A 359 9.16 -22.62 3.78
C ARG A 359 9.75 -22.26 5.13
N PHE A 360 9.49 -21.04 5.61
CA PHE A 360 10.17 -20.52 6.80
C PHE A 360 9.32 -20.57 8.05
N ALA A 361 7.99 -20.51 7.90
CA ALA A 361 7.09 -20.37 9.05
C ALA A 361 6.14 -21.58 9.26
N GLY A 362 6.27 -22.62 8.44
CA GLY A 362 5.50 -23.85 8.60
C GLY A 362 4.02 -23.73 8.22
N ALA A 363 3.65 -22.70 7.45
CA ALA A 363 2.30 -22.59 6.91
C ALA A 363 1.96 -23.79 6.01
N ALA A 364 0.68 -24.14 5.92
CA ALA A 364 0.23 -25.25 5.09
C ALA A 364 0.59 -25.03 3.60
N ALA A 365 0.85 -26.10 2.85
CA ALA A 365 1.30 -26.01 1.46
C ALA A 365 0.26 -25.37 0.51
N ASP A 366 -1.01 -25.40 0.90
CA ASP A 366 -2.16 -24.77 0.25
C ASP A 366 -2.56 -23.42 0.87
N ALA A 367 -1.81 -22.94 1.87
CA ALA A 367 -2.01 -21.60 2.40
C ALA A 367 -1.51 -20.55 1.39
N HIS A 368 -2.36 -19.55 1.14
CA HIS A 368 -2.06 -18.46 0.20
C HIS A 368 -2.24 -17.05 0.80
N PRO A 369 -1.58 -16.70 1.92
CA PRO A 369 -1.80 -15.42 2.60
C PRO A 369 -1.63 -14.19 1.70
N LEU A 370 -0.65 -14.18 0.80
CA LEU A 370 -0.41 -13.07 -0.13
C LEU A 370 -1.53 -12.98 -1.18
N GLN A 371 -1.97 -14.10 -1.75
CA GLN A 371 -3.08 -14.08 -2.70
C GLN A 371 -4.39 -13.66 -2.03
N ASP A 372 -4.64 -14.10 -0.81
CA ASP A 372 -5.80 -13.69 -0.03
C ASP A 372 -5.78 -12.18 0.27
N ALA A 373 -4.61 -11.64 0.60
CA ALA A 373 -4.43 -10.19 0.76
C ALA A 373 -4.68 -9.43 -0.55
N ILE A 374 -4.16 -9.93 -1.69
CA ILE A 374 -4.39 -9.34 -3.01
C ILE A 374 -5.89 -9.33 -3.32
N CYS A 375 -6.57 -10.46 -3.17
CA CYS A 375 -8.01 -10.58 -3.46
C CYS A 375 -8.84 -9.68 -2.52
N SER A 376 -8.44 -9.55 -1.26
CA SER A 376 -9.15 -8.74 -0.27
C SER A 376 -9.00 -7.23 -0.54
N ILE A 377 -7.79 -6.78 -0.89
CA ILE A 377 -7.54 -5.39 -1.31
C ILE A 377 -8.31 -5.09 -2.59
N ASP A 378 -8.28 -6.02 -3.55
CA ASP A 378 -8.98 -5.89 -4.80
C ASP A 378 -10.51 -5.78 -4.61
N ALA A 379 -11.09 -6.67 -3.78
CA ALA A 379 -12.50 -6.62 -3.44
C ALA A 379 -12.89 -5.33 -2.69
N ALA A 380 -12.05 -4.86 -1.76
CA ALA A 380 -12.28 -3.60 -1.06
C ALA A 380 -12.36 -2.42 -2.05
N HIS A 381 -11.50 -2.41 -3.07
CA HIS A 381 -11.49 -1.37 -4.10
C HIS A 381 -12.66 -1.44 -5.08
N GLU A 382 -13.50 -2.49 -5.08
CA GLU A 382 -14.75 -2.48 -5.84
C GLU A 382 -15.89 -1.78 -5.06
N LEU A 383 -15.78 -1.69 -3.74
CA LEU A 383 -16.85 -1.13 -2.89
C LEU A 383 -16.82 0.41 -2.87
N PRO A 384 -17.97 1.10 -2.71
CA PRO A 384 -18.00 2.56 -2.65
C PRO A 384 -17.04 3.13 -1.60
N ASP A 385 -17.04 2.57 -0.39
CA ASP A 385 -16.10 2.88 0.68
C ASP A 385 -14.98 1.83 0.75
N ALA A 386 -13.91 2.07 -0.01
CA ALA A 386 -12.76 1.15 -0.05
C ALA A 386 -11.91 1.19 1.23
N VAL A 387 -11.87 2.34 1.93
CA VAL A 387 -11.10 2.48 3.18
C VAL A 387 -11.76 1.66 4.28
N GLY A 388 -13.07 1.84 4.49
CA GLY A 388 -13.83 1.07 5.47
C GLY A 388 -13.84 -0.42 5.14
N ALA A 389 -13.91 -0.78 3.86
CA ALA A 389 -13.81 -2.18 3.41
C ALA A 389 -12.45 -2.82 3.72
N LEU A 390 -11.34 -2.12 3.45
CA LEU A 390 -10.02 -2.61 3.80
C LEU A 390 -9.85 -2.73 5.32
N CYS A 391 -10.30 -1.72 6.08
CA CYS A 391 -10.28 -1.76 7.54
C CYS A 391 -11.15 -2.90 8.09
N ALA A 392 -12.26 -3.23 7.44
CA ALA A 392 -13.09 -4.37 7.82
C ALA A 392 -12.36 -5.70 7.63
N TRP A 393 -11.63 -5.86 6.51
CA TRP A 393 -10.77 -7.01 6.31
C TRP A 393 -9.63 -7.06 7.34
N GLN A 394 -8.97 -5.94 7.64
CA GLN A 394 -7.93 -5.89 8.66
C GLN A 394 -8.45 -6.24 10.05
N ARG A 395 -9.67 -5.81 10.42
CA ARG A 395 -10.34 -6.28 11.66
C ARG A 395 -10.55 -7.79 11.69
N GLN A 396 -10.95 -8.39 10.56
CA GLN A 396 -11.08 -9.85 10.47
C GLN A 396 -9.73 -10.54 10.68
N ARG A 397 -8.64 -9.99 10.13
CA ARG A 397 -7.28 -10.51 10.35
C ARG A 397 -6.81 -10.34 11.78
N VAL A 398 -7.14 -9.21 12.43
CA VAL A 398 -6.89 -9.00 13.86
C VAL A 398 -7.64 -10.05 14.71
N ALA A 399 -8.91 -10.33 14.41
CA ALA A 399 -9.68 -11.35 15.11
C ALA A 399 -9.07 -12.75 14.90
N ALA A 400 -8.77 -13.12 13.66
CA ALA A 400 -8.14 -14.39 13.33
C ALA A 400 -6.76 -14.54 14.00
N TRP A 401 -5.95 -13.48 14.05
CA TRP A 401 -4.65 -13.51 14.72
C TRP A 401 -4.76 -13.74 16.23
N ARG A 402 -5.77 -13.14 16.87
CA ARG A 402 -6.06 -13.34 18.30
C ARG A 402 -6.48 -14.79 18.60
N ASP A 403 -7.36 -15.33 17.75
CA ASP A 403 -8.04 -16.60 17.99
C ASP A 403 -7.23 -17.80 17.51
N GLU A 404 -6.72 -17.75 16.27
CA GLU A 404 -6.01 -18.86 15.62
C GLU A 404 -4.52 -18.88 15.95
N ARG A 405 -3.91 -17.69 16.10
CA ARG A 405 -2.47 -17.52 16.38
C ARG A 405 -1.53 -18.24 15.39
N THR A 406 -2.00 -18.39 14.15
CA THR A 406 -1.27 -18.98 13.04
C THR A 406 -0.54 -17.89 12.26
N ILE A 407 0.67 -18.18 11.75
CA ILE A 407 1.52 -17.18 11.11
C ILE A 407 0.87 -16.59 9.85
N GLU A 408 -0.02 -17.32 9.21
CA GLU A 408 -0.84 -16.89 8.07
C GLU A 408 -1.70 -15.66 8.41
N GLN A 409 -2.10 -15.49 9.68
CA GLN A 409 -2.86 -14.34 10.16
C GLN A 409 -1.97 -13.21 10.70
N SER A 410 -0.64 -13.36 10.64
CA SER A 410 0.30 -12.40 11.21
C SER A 410 0.20 -11.02 10.54
N PRO A 411 0.31 -9.92 11.33
CA PRO A 411 0.36 -8.57 10.79
C PRO A 411 1.56 -8.26 9.93
N VAL A 412 2.58 -9.13 9.88
CA VAL A 412 3.72 -8.96 8.97
C VAL A 412 3.28 -8.75 7.52
N LEU A 413 2.12 -9.30 7.13
CA LEU A 413 1.53 -9.13 5.82
C LEU A 413 0.37 -8.13 5.81
N TRP A 414 -0.71 -8.37 6.55
CA TRP A 414 -1.93 -7.56 6.40
C TRP A 414 -1.76 -6.10 6.88
N ALA A 415 -0.86 -5.86 7.85
CA ALA A 415 -0.56 -4.51 8.34
C ALA A 415 0.45 -3.77 7.44
N ALA A 416 1.06 -4.47 6.48
CA ALA A 416 1.96 -3.86 5.50
C ALA A 416 1.23 -2.89 4.57
N PHE A 417 -0.09 -3.07 4.37
CA PHE A 417 -0.85 -2.29 3.40
C PHE A 417 -1.52 -1.07 4.03
N ALA A 418 -1.32 0.07 3.39
CA ALA A 418 -1.93 1.35 3.72
C ALA A 418 -2.77 1.85 2.55
N THR A 419 -3.89 2.49 2.82
CA THR A 419 -4.62 3.26 1.80
C THR A 419 -4.32 4.74 1.95
N VAL A 420 -3.80 5.34 0.88
CA VAL A 420 -3.60 6.79 0.75
C VAL A 420 -4.77 7.34 -0.07
N ALA A 421 -5.52 8.27 0.52
CA ALA A 421 -6.71 8.86 -0.09
C ALA A 421 -6.54 10.37 -0.32
N ALA A 422 -6.94 10.83 -1.50
CA ALA A 422 -6.92 12.24 -1.87
C ALA A 422 -8.04 13.06 -1.18
N HIS A 423 -9.16 12.40 -0.83
CA HIS A 423 -10.36 13.05 -0.32
C HIS A 423 -10.86 12.45 0.98
#